data_AF-A0A2N2FE99-F1
#
_entry.id   AF-A0A2N2FE99-F1
#
_cell.length_a   1.000
_cell.length_b   1.000
_cell.length_c   1.000
_cell.angle_alpha   90.00
_cell.angle_beta   90.00
_cell.angle_gamma   90.00
#
_symmetry.space_group_name_H-M   'P 1'
#
loop_
_entity.id
_entity.type
_entity.pdbx_description
1 polymer ?
#
loop_
_entity_poly.entity_id
_entity_poly.type
_entity_poly.pdbx_seq_one_letter_code
_entity_poly.pdbx_strand_id
1 'polypeptide(L)'
;MKTLRKSVIAGSWYPGNPSILKRDIVNYFNSVPELKLQGEVVGLIAPHAGYIYSGQVAAHAYQLIRGQHYDAVIVVGPSHRAAFHGVSVFSKGGFETPLGIISIAEELAEKIKNLSEIIADIPGAHLQEHSVEIQLPFLQVALGDFSFLPLVMGDQDADTCRQLAAAIYEATRGKKILIVGSSDLSHFYNYNTAKKMDAVALEYLKNGDADGLLQSLENGEVEACGGGPMAVTILAARMMKADKAHLLKYANSGDVTGDKNSVVGYAAAVYCR
;
A
#
# COMPACT_ATOMS: atom_id res chain seq x y z
N MET A 1 12.75 -25.52 -7.39
CA MET A 1 12.85 -24.19 -8.05
C MET A 1 12.16 -23.18 -7.15
N LYS A 2 12.77 -22.02 -6.88
CA LYS A 2 12.09 -20.95 -6.11
C LYS A 2 10.91 -20.42 -6.93
N THR A 3 9.73 -20.31 -6.34
CA THR A 3 8.53 -19.74 -6.99
C THR A 3 8.78 -18.26 -7.27
N LEU A 4 8.78 -17.85 -8.53
CA LEU A 4 9.04 -16.45 -8.92
C LEU A 4 7.79 -15.87 -9.58
N ARG A 5 7.26 -14.79 -9.00
CA ARG A 5 6.21 -13.99 -9.63
C ARG A 5 6.85 -12.95 -10.54
N LYS A 6 6.72 -13.14 -11.85
CA LYS A 6 7.12 -12.14 -12.83
C LYS A 6 6.23 -10.91 -12.73
N SER A 7 6.80 -9.74 -13.02
CA SER A 7 6.01 -8.51 -13.17
C SER A 7 4.96 -8.68 -14.26
N VAL A 8 3.73 -8.23 -14.00
CA VAL A 8 2.64 -8.19 -14.99
C VAL A 8 2.28 -6.78 -15.45
N ILE A 9 2.92 -5.76 -14.85
CA ILE A 9 2.62 -4.35 -15.12
C ILE A 9 3.84 -3.51 -15.56
N ALA A 10 5.06 -4.07 -15.57
CA ALA A 10 6.23 -3.42 -16.16
C ALA A 10 6.04 -3.15 -17.65
N GLY A 11 6.37 -1.93 -18.07
CA GLY A 11 6.19 -1.47 -19.44
C GLY A 11 4.81 -0.86 -19.72
N SER A 12 3.85 -0.97 -18.80
CA SER A 12 2.49 -0.41 -18.97
C SER A 12 2.09 0.52 -17.82
N TRP A 13 2.24 0.11 -16.55
CA TRP A 13 1.90 0.95 -15.39
C TRP A 13 3.10 1.76 -14.87
N TYR A 14 4.30 1.21 -15.07
CA TYR A 14 5.56 1.89 -14.82
C TYR A 14 6.59 1.45 -15.89
N PRO A 15 7.66 2.22 -16.13
CA PRO A 15 8.64 1.89 -17.16
C PRO A 15 9.27 0.49 -17.01
N GLY A 16 9.30 -0.29 -18.09
CA GLY A 16 9.93 -1.62 -18.09
C GLY A 16 11.47 -1.60 -18.15
N ASN A 17 12.07 -0.45 -18.47
CA ASN A 17 13.52 -0.27 -18.46
C ASN A 17 14.00 0.14 -17.06
N PRO A 18 14.96 -0.58 -16.44
CA PRO A 18 15.41 -0.30 -15.07
C PRO A 18 15.98 1.09 -14.87
N SER A 19 16.77 1.59 -15.81
CA SER A 19 17.41 2.91 -15.72
C SER A 19 16.37 4.03 -15.78
N ILE A 20 15.36 3.89 -16.64
CA ILE A 20 14.24 4.84 -16.73
C ILE A 20 13.40 4.79 -15.46
N LEU A 21 12.99 3.60 -15.02
CA LEU A 21 12.18 3.42 -13.81
C LEU A 21 12.83 4.02 -12.57
N LYS A 22 14.12 3.71 -12.34
CA LYS A 22 14.88 4.24 -11.20
C LYS A 22 15.00 5.76 -11.27
N ARG A 23 15.31 6.31 -12.45
CA ARG A 23 15.43 7.77 -12.65
C ARG A 23 14.11 8.46 -12.36
N ASP A 24 13.00 7.94 -12.87
CA ASP A 24 11.69 8.57 -12.71
C ASP A 24 11.26 8.57 -11.23
N ILE A 25 11.48 7.47 -10.50
CA ILE A 25 11.25 7.42 -9.03
C ILE A 25 12.13 8.42 -8.29
N VAL A 26 13.42 8.52 -8.63
CA VAL A 26 14.34 9.50 -8.02
C VAL A 26 13.88 10.93 -8.32
N ASN A 27 13.36 11.21 -9.52
CA ASN A 27 12.82 12.52 -9.86
C ASN A 27 11.57 12.84 -9.03
N TYR A 28 10.67 11.87 -8.82
CA TYR A 28 9.52 12.08 -7.93
C TYR A 28 9.98 12.41 -6.50
N PHE A 29 10.96 11.67 -5.97
CA PHE A 29 11.56 11.95 -4.66
C PHE A 29 12.17 13.34 -4.56
N ASN A 30 12.94 13.76 -5.57
CA ASN A 30 13.56 15.09 -5.59
C ASN A 30 12.53 16.23 -5.70
N SER A 31 11.31 15.92 -6.14
CA SER A 31 10.20 16.88 -6.26
C SER A 31 9.33 16.94 -5.00
N VAL A 32 9.58 16.08 -4.00
CA VAL A 32 8.91 16.14 -2.70
C VAL A 32 9.58 17.25 -1.86
N PRO A 33 8.83 18.24 -1.36
CA PRO A 33 9.38 19.24 -0.42
C PRO A 33 9.99 18.56 0.81
N GLU A 34 11.08 19.14 1.34
CA GLU A 34 11.72 18.59 2.55
C GLU A 34 10.71 18.58 3.72
N LEU A 35 10.43 17.39 4.22
CA LEU A 35 9.57 17.15 5.37
C LEU A 35 10.33 16.27 6.35
N LYS A 36 10.56 16.78 7.56
CA LYS A 36 11.13 16.00 8.66
C LYS A 36 10.03 15.67 9.64
N LEU A 37 9.66 14.40 9.71
CA LEU A 37 8.79 13.88 10.76
C LEU A 37 9.65 13.43 11.94
N GLN A 38 9.15 13.66 13.15
CA GLN A 38 9.72 13.06 14.35
C GLN A 38 9.14 11.67 14.53
N GLY A 39 10.00 10.70 14.83
CA GLY A 39 9.60 9.32 15.09
C GLY A 39 9.90 8.38 13.93
N GLU A 40 9.57 7.11 14.15
CA GLU A 40 9.77 6.04 13.19
C GLU A 40 8.48 5.79 12.40
N VAL A 41 8.55 5.84 11.07
CA VAL A 41 7.44 5.46 10.19
C VAL A 41 7.20 3.95 10.30
N VAL A 42 6.02 3.57 10.77
CA VAL A 42 5.57 2.16 10.91
C VAL A 42 4.53 1.80 9.84
N GLY A 43 3.64 2.74 9.52
CA GLY A 43 2.59 2.56 8.52
C GLY A 43 2.71 3.60 7.41
N LEU A 44 2.42 3.18 6.18
CA LEU A 44 2.42 3.99 4.97
C LEU A 44 1.18 3.65 4.14
N ILE A 45 0.47 4.66 3.65
CA ILE A 45 -0.60 4.51 2.66
C ILE A 45 -0.16 5.20 1.37
N ALA A 46 -0.28 4.50 0.25
CA ALA A 46 0.09 5.01 -1.07
C ALA A 46 -0.84 4.51 -2.18
N PRO A 47 -1.02 5.30 -3.25
CA PRO A 47 -1.83 4.93 -4.40
C PRO A 47 -1.20 3.80 -5.22
N HIS A 48 -2.01 3.15 -6.04
CA HIS A 48 -1.61 2.06 -6.93
C HIS A 48 -2.08 2.23 -8.38
N ALA A 49 -2.47 3.43 -8.81
CA ALA A 49 -2.53 3.77 -10.22
C ALA A 49 -1.13 3.79 -10.89
N GLY A 50 -1.09 3.82 -12.22
CA GLY A 50 0.16 3.94 -12.99
C GLY A 50 0.97 5.18 -12.59
N TYR A 51 2.31 5.06 -12.61
CA TYR A 51 3.22 6.08 -12.06
C TYR A 51 3.07 7.45 -12.70
N ILE A 52 2.71 7.51 -13.97
CA ILE A 52 2.42 8.78 -14.66
C ILE A 52 1.32 9.58 -13.97
N TYR A 53 0.35 8.91 -13.32
CA TYR A 53 -0.77 9.55 -12.64
C TYR A 53 -0.51 9.76 -11.14
N SER A 54 -0.03 8.73 -10.44
CA SER A 54 -0.01 8.71 -8.98
C SER A 54 1.39 8.68 -8.37
N GLY A 55 2.45 8.50 -9.18
CA GLY A 55 3.82 8.32 -8.70
C GLY A 55 4.32 9.50 -7.87
N GLN A 56 3.98 10.74 -8.27
CA GLN A 56 4.33 11.92 -7.49
C GLN A 56 3.64 11.96 -6.12
N VAL A 57 2.39 11.47 -6.02
CA VAL A 57 1.66 11.37 -4.74
C VAL A 57 2.31 10.29 -3.87
N ALA A 58 2.55 9.10 -4.40
CA ALA A 58 3.22 8.00 -3.69
C ALA A 58 4.59 8.43 -3.12
N ALA A 59 5.36 9.20 -3.89
CA ALA A 59 6.68 9.66 -3.48
C ALA A 59 6.68 10.47 -2.18
N HIS A 60 5.60 11.21 -1.87
CA HIS A 60 5.50 11.95 -0.61
C HIS A 60 5.62 11.02 0.61
N ALA A 61 5.06 9.82 0.55
CA ALA A 61 5.17 8.85 1.65
C ALA A 61 6.49 8.09 1.60
N TYR A 62 6.90 7.58 0.44
CA TYR A 62 8.11 6.78 0.29
C TYR A 62 9.41 7.56 0.54
N GLN A 63 9.42 8.88 0.32
CA GLN A 63 10.56 9.73 0.63
C GLN A 63 10.93 9.69 2.13
N LEU A 64 9.94 9.52 3.02
CA LEU A 64 10.14 9.52 4.46
C LEU A 64 10.83 8.26 5.00
N ILE A 65 10.81 7.17 4.22
CA ILE A 65 11.50 5.92 4.55
C ILE A 65 12.83 5.76 3.80
N ARG A 66 13.23 6.74 2.99
CA ARG A 66 14.42 6.64 2.15
C ARG A 66 15.69 6.53 3.02
N GLY A 67 16.49 5.51 2.75
CA GLY A 67 17.70 5.20 3.51
C GLY A 67 17.44 4.59 4.89
N GLN A 68 16.18 4.26 5.23
CA GLN A 68 15.83 3.55 6.44
C GLN A 68 16.02 2.03 6.25
N HIS A 69 16.17 1.33 7.36
CA HIS A 69 16.18 -0.13 7.43
C HIS A 69 14.97 -0.63 8.22
N TYR A 70 14.39 -1.75 7.79
CA TYR A 70 13.28 -2.44 8.44
C TYR A 70 13.56 -3.95 8.49
N ASP A 71 13.23 -4.57 9.62
CA ASP A 71 13.35 -6.02 9.83
C ASP A 71 12.24 -6.80 9.12
N ALA A 72 11.12 -6.14 8.81
CA ALA A 72 10.06 -6.69 7.97
C ALA A 72 9.32 -5.57 7.21
N VAL A 73 9.10 -5.79 5.92
CA VAL A 73 8.21 -4.96 5.08
C VAL A 73 6.99 -5.80 4.73
N ILE A 74 5.80 -5.25 4.93
CA ILE A 74 4.52 -5.91 4.63
C ILE A 74 3.77 -5.01 3.67
N VAL A 75 3.31 -5.56 2.55
CA VAL A 75 2.52 -4.81 1.56
C VAL A 75 1.15 -5.46 1.46
N VAL A 76 0.11 -4.70 1.80
CA VAL A 76 -1.28 -5.13 1.78
C VAL A 76 -1.97 -4.40 0.63
N GLY A 77 -2.57 -5.14 -0.29
CA GLY A 77 -3.36 -4.58 -1.38
C GLY A 77 -4.71 -5.29 -1.53
N PRO A 78 -5.69 -4.68 -2.21
CA PRO A 78 -6.93 -5.35 -2.55
C PRO A 78 -6.74 -6.32 -3.72
N SER A 79 -7.66 -7.28 -3.85
CA SER A 79 -7.82 -8.10 -5.06
C SER A 79 -8.76 -7.42 -6.06
N HIS A 80 -8.26 -7.17 -7.27
CA HIS A 80 -9.02 -6.68 -8.42
C HIS A 80 -9.37 -7.78 -9.42
N ARG A 81 -8.65 -8.91 -9.39
CA ARG A 81 -8.70 -9.94 -10.43
C ARG A 81 -9.30 -11.27 -9.98
N ALA A 82 -9.20 -11.59 -8.69
CA ALA A 82 -9.66 -12.87 -8.16
C ALA A 82 -10.63 -12.64 -7.00
N ALA A 83 -11.79 -13.28 -7.05
CA ALA A 83 -12.71 -13.35 -5.92
C ALA A 83 -12.32 -14.55 -5.03
N PHE A 84 -12.13 -14.31 -3.74
CA PHE A 84 -11.88 -15.31 -2.72
C PHE A 84 -12.16 -14.71 -1.33
N HIS A 85 -12.36 -15.55 -0.33
CA HIS A 85 -12.60 -15.10 1.04
C HIS A 85 -11.31 -14.92 1.83
N GLY A 86 -11.30 -13.96 2.74
CA GLY A 86 -10.18 -13.64 3.62
C GLY A 86 -9.01 -12.98 2.87
N VAL A 87 -7.80 -13.40 3.20
CA VAL A 87 -6.54 -12.76 2.79
C VAL A 87 -5.59 -13.81 2.20
N SER A 88 -5.09 -13.53 1.00
CA SER A 88 -4.08 -14.34 0.36
C SER A 88 -2.68 -13.87 0.75
N VAL A 89 -1.79 -14.82 1.05
CA VAL A 89 -0.36 -14.59 1.22
C VAL A 89 0.43 -15.36 0.16
N PHE A 90 1.38 -14.70 -0.49
CA PHE A 90 2.35 -15.38 -1.36
C PHE A 90 3.55 -15.80 -0.50
N SER A 91 3.59 -17.06 -0.09
CA SER A 91 4.39 -17.45 1.08
C SER A 91 5.86 -17.77 0.80
N LYS A 92 6.27 -17.99 -0.46
CA LYS A 92 7.61 -18.49 -0.81
C LYS A 92 8.17 -17.88 -2.09
N GLY A 93 9.50 -17.75 -2.16
CA GLY A 93 10.22 -17.34 -3.36
C GLY A 93 10.43 -15.83 -3.51
N GLY A 94 9.95 -15.21 -4.59
CA GLY A 94 10.20 -13.78 -4.83
C GLY A 94 9.30 -13.12 -5.87
N PHE A 95 9.32 -11.79 -5.89
CA PHE A 95 8.67 -10.95 -6.92
C PHE A 95 9.76 -10.30 -7.78
N GLU A 96 9.61 -10.38 -9.10
CA GLU A 96 10.49 -9.74 -10.06
C GLU A 96 9.91 -8.38 -10.48
N THR A 97 10.73 -7.33 -10.42
CA THR A 97 10.51 -6.04 -11.08
C THR A 97 11.67 -5.77 -12.03
N PRO A 98 11.61 -4.72 -12.87
CA PRO A 98 12.78 -4.32 -13.66
C PRO A 98 14.02 -4.00 -12.82
N LEU A 99 13.86 -3.61 -11.56
CA LEU A 99 14.97 -3.25 -10.66
C LEU A 99 15.62 -4.48 -9.99
N GLY A 100 15.06 -5.67 -10.18
CA GLY A 100 15.57 -6.92 -9.62
C GLY A 100 14.51 -7.71 -8.86
N ILE A 101 14.94 -8.80 -8.22
CA ILE A 101 14.06 -9.71 -7.48
C ILE A 101 14.04 -9.31 -6.00
N ILE A 102 12.84 -9.16 -5.43
CA ILE A 102 12.62 -9.01 -4.00
C ILE A 102 12.24 -10.37 -3.42
N SER A 103 12.95 -10.82 -2.38
CA SER A 103 12.67 -12.11 -1.74
C SER A 103 11.48 -12.02 -0.78
N ILE A 104 10.70 -13.09 -0.71
CA ILE A 104 9.60 -13.22 0.27
C ILE A 104 10.18 -13.46 1.66
N ALA A 105 9.59 -12.82 2.67
CA ALA A 105 9.87 -13.09 4.08
C ALA A 105 9.17 -14.40 4.52
N GLU A 106 9.69 -15.55 4.07
CA GLU A 106 9.03 -16.86 4.22
C GLU A 106 8.73 -17.22 5.69
N GLU A 107 9.63 -16.93 6.63
CA GLU A 107 9.39 -17.16 8.06
C GLU A 107 8.21 -16.33 8.59
N LEU A 108 8.09 -15.09 8.13
CA LEU A 108 6.97 -14.21 8.51
C LEU A 108 5.66 -14.69 7.88
N ALA A 109 5.72 -15.17 6.63
CA ALA A 109 4.58 -15.75 5.94
C ALA A 109 4.04 -17.00 6.65
N GLU A 110 4.92 -17.91 7.10
CA GLU A 110 4.49 -19.07 7.88
C GLU A 110 3.93 -18.65 9.25
N LYS A 111 4.56 -17.68 9.92
CA LYS A 111 4.08 -17.19 11.22
C LYS A 111 2.68 -16.58 11.13
N ILE A 112 2.41 -15.74 10.12
CA ILE A 112 1.12 -15.04 10.02
C ILE A 112 -0.03 -15.98 9.66
N LYS A 113 0.19 -16.99 8.80
CA LYS A 113 -0.82 -18.02 8.49
C LYS A 113 -1.25 -18.80 9.72
N ASN A 114 -0.31 -19.08 10.63
CA ASN A 114 -0.60 -19.82 11.86
C ASN A 114 -1.33 -18.98 12.92
N LEU A 115 -1.47 -17.67 12.74
CA LEU A 115 -2.14 -16.77 13.68
C LEU A 115 -3.62 -16.54 13.35
N SER A 116 -4.06 -16.82 12.12
CA SER A 116 -5.44 -16.60 11.72
C SER A 116 -5.84 -17.47 10.53
N GLU A 117 -7.00 -18.11 10.62
CA GLU A 117 -7.56 -18.98 9.59
C GLU A 117 -8.02 -18.21 8.34
N ILE A 118 -8.24 -16.89 8.45
CA ILE A 118 -8.61 -16.06 7.29
C ILE A 118 -7.41 -15.82 6.35
N ILE A 119 -6.18 -16.20 6.75
CA ILE A 119 -4.97 -16.00 5.96
C ILE A 119 -4.52 -17.33 5.35
N ALA A 120 -4.60 -17.43 4.02
CA ALA A 120 -4.27 -18.65 3.29
C ALA A 120 -3.35 -18.40 2.10
N ASP A 121 -2.61 -19.42 1.69
CA ASP A 121 -1.86 -19.36 0.44
C ASP A 121 -2.81 -19.61 -0.74
N ILE A 122 -3.10 -18.54 -1.49
CA ILE A 122 -3.99 -18.59 -2.66
C ILE A 122 -3.21 -18.01 -3.84
N PRO A 123 -2.28 -18.76 -4.47
CA PRO A 123 -1.35 -18.22 -5.46
C PRO A 123 -2.03 -17.46 -6.60
N GLY A 124 -3.23 -17.92 -7.00
CA GLY A 124 -4.05 -17.30 -8.04
C GLY A 124 -4.39 -15.83 -7.78
N ALA A 125 -4.53 -15.43 -6.50
CA ALA A 125 -4.80 -14.05 -6.11
C ALA A 125 -3.67 -13.08 -6.48
N HIS A 126 -2.44 -13.57 -6.60
CA HIS A 126 -1.27 -12.74 -6.88
C HIS A 126 -0.86 -12.72 -8.36
N LEU A 127 -1.33 -13.68 -9.17
CA LEU A 127 -0.82 -13.91 -10.53
C LEU A 127 -1.03 -12.74 -11.48
N GLN A 128 -2.14 -12.02 -11.35
CA GLN A 128 -2.51 -10.89 -12.21
C GLN A 128 -2.82 -9.62 -11.40
N GLU A 129 -2.60 -9.67 -10.08
CA GLU A 129 -2.84 -8.53 -9.21
C GLU A 129 -1.68 -7.54 -9.27
N HIS A 130 -2.01 -6.25 -9.31
CA HIS A 130 -1.08 -5.14 -9.49
C HIS A 130 -0.88 -4.30 -8.23
N SER A 131 -1.87 -4.29 -7.33
CA SER A 131 -1.91 -3.40 -6.17
C SER A 131 -0.72 -3.55 -5.24
N VAL A 132 -0.18 -4.76 -5.09
CA VAL A 132 1.04 -5.03 -4.33
C VAL A 132 2.29 -4.71 -5.16
N GLU A 133 2.33 -5.11 -6.43
CA GLU A 133 3.53 -4.98 -7.28
C GLU A 133 3.93 -3.51 -7.48
N ILE A 134 2.96 -2.63 -7.68
CA ILE A 134 3.24 -1.23 -8.02
C ILE A 134 3.92 -0.46 -6.88
N GLN A 135 3.86 -0.97 -5.65
CA GLN A 135 4.56 -0.44 -4.49
C GLN A 135 6.06 -0.81 -4.49
N LEU A 136 6.44 -1.91 -5.16
CA LEU A 136 7.77 -2.53 -5.01
C LEU A 136 8.91 -1.69 -5.59
N PRO A 137 8.80 -1.06 -6.78
CA PRO A 137 9.89 -0.23 -7.28
C PRO A 137 10.20 0.96 -6.36
N PHE A 138 9.18 1.62 -5.78
CA PHE A 138 9.39 2.67 -4.79
C PHE A 138 10.15 2.15 -3.56
N LEU A 139 9.76 0.98 -3.03
CA LEU A 139 10.45 0.34 -1.91
C LEU A 139 11.91 -0.01 -2.25
N GLN A 140 12.18 -0.57 -3.43
CA GLN A 140 13.55 -0.90 -3.87
C GLN A 140 14.45 0.34 -3.97
N VAL A 141 13.92 1.46 -4.47
CA VAL A 141 14.71 2.70 -4.55
C VAL A 141 14.86 3.36 -3.17
N ALA A 142 13.87 3.24 -2.29
CA ALA A 142 13.90 3.84 -0.95
C ALA A 142 14.78 3.06 0.04
N LEU A 143 14.67 1.74 0.07
CA LEU A 143 15.25 0.87 1.11
C LEU A 143 16.50 0.10 0.63
N GLY A 144 16.68 -0.08 -0.68
CA GLY A 144 17.71 -0.96 -1.22
C GLY A 144 17.30 -2.43 -1.07
N ASP A 145 18.12 -3.22 -0.37
CA ASP A 145 17.88 -4.65 -0.16
C ASP A 145 16.92 -4.88 1.02
N PHE A 146 15.84 -5.62 0.78
CA PHE A 146 14.87 -6.03 1.80
C PHE A 146 14.17 -7.33 1.38
N SER A 147 13.55 -7.99 2.36
CA SER A 147 12.54 -9.02 2.12
C SER A 147 11.17 -8.51 2.55
N PHE A 148 10.11 -9.06 1.95
CA PHE A 148 8.77 -8.56 2.22
C PHE A 148 7.70 -9.65 2.25
N LEU A 149 6.57 -9.32 2.87
CA LEU A 149 5.37 -10.15 2.92
C LEU A 149 4.26 -9.51 2.06
N PRO A 150 3.94 -10.05 0.88
CA PRO A 150 2.80 -9.63 0.09
C PRO A 150 1.50 -10.24 0.63
N LEU A 151 0.50 -9.39 0.84
CA LEU A 151 -0.84 -9.77 1.26
C LEU A 151 -1.87 -9.16 0.29
N VAL A 152 -2.80 -9.97 -0.19
CA VAL A 152 -3.90 -9.53 -1.06
C VAL A 152 -5.21 -9.83 -0.34
N MET A 153 -6.04 -8.81 -0.13
CA MET A 153 -7.33 -8.94 0.54
C MET A 153 -8.43 -9.26 -0.47
N GLY A 154 -9.08 -10.41 -0.29
CA GLY A 154 -10.30 -10.77 -1.00
C GLY A 154 -11.53 -10.16 -0.33
N ASP A 155 -11.62 -10.33 1.00
CA ASP A 155 -12.60 -9.64 1.83
C ASP A 155 -11.95 -8.40 2.49
N GLN A 156 -12.66 -7.28 2.51
CA GLN A 156 -12.20 -6.00 3.09
C GLN A 156 -13.11 -5.50 4.22
N ASP A 157 -13.99 -6.35 4.75
CA ASP A 157 -14.87 -6.00 5.86
C ASP A 157 -14.09 -5.74 7.17
N ALA A 158 -14.78 -5.15 8.14
CA ALA A 158 -14.16 -4.70 9.38
C ALA A 158 -13.60 -5.85 10.25
N ASP A 159 -14.22 -7.03 10.21
CA ASP A 159 -13.73 -8.19 10.97
C ASP A 159 -12.44 -8.72 10.35
N THR A 160 -12.43 -8.91 9.03
CA THR A 160 -11.22 -9.30 8.28
C THR A 160 -10.06 -8.33 8.52
N CYS A 161 -10.33 -7.02 8.48
CA CYS A 161 -9.31 -6.00 8.74
C CYS A 161 -8.72 -6.08 10.15
N ARG A 162 -9.56 -6.28 11.17
CA ARG A 162 -9.12 -6.40 12.57
C ARG A 162 -8.31 -7.68 12.80
N GLN A 163 -8.76 -8.81 12.25
CA GLN A 163 -8.04 -10.07 12.34
C GLN A 163 -6.67 -9.98 11.67
N LEU A 164 -6.59 -9.40 10.46
CA LEU A 164 -5.32 -9.24 9.76
C LEU A 164 -4.37 -8.30 10.51
N ALA A 165 -4.86 -7.16 11.00
CA ALA A 165 -4.04 -6.22 11.77
C ALA A 165 -3.45 -6.86 13.04
N ALA A 166 -4.27 -7.63 13.78
CA ALA A 166 -3.83 -8.37 14.95
C ALA A 166 -2.77 -9.43 14.60
N ALA A 167 -2.99 -10.19 13.52
CA ALA A 167 -2.02 -11.18 13.05
C ALA A 167 -0.68 -10.53 12.65
N ILE A 168 -0.70 -9.39 11.94
CA ILE A 168 0.50 -8.61 11.62
C ILE A 168 1.22 -8.18 12.91
N TYR A 169 0.50 -7.59 13.86
CA TYR A 169 1.07 -7.14 15.13
C TYR A 169 1.75 -8.27 15.90
N GLU A 170 1.07 -9.39 16.15
CA GLU A 170 1.63 -10.54 16.87
C GLU A 170 2.79 -11.20 16.10
N ALA A 171 2.71 -11.25 14.77
CA ALA A 171 3.77 -11.79 13.94
C ALA A 171 5.07 -10.97 14.02
N THR A 172 4.96 -9.66 14.27
CA THR A 172 6.07 -8.70 14.16
C THR A 172 6.54 -8.08 15.48
N ARG A 173 6.05 -8.57 16.63
CA ARG A 173 6.47 -8.07 17.95
C ARG A 173 7.99 -7.98 18.10
N GLY A 174 8.47 -6.82 18.55
CA GLY A 174 9.89 -6.54 18.78
C GLY A 174 10.71 -6.25 17.52
N LYS A 175 10.10 -6.26 16.33
CA LYS A 175 10.75 -5.91 15.07
C LYS A 175 10.49 -4.45 14.70
N LYS A 176 11.43 -3.81 14.02
CA LYS A 176 11.20 -2.56 13.28
C LYS A 176 10.54 -2.91 11.95
N ILE A 177 9.32 -2.47 11.73
CA ILE A 177 8.55 -2.90 10.56
C ILE A 177 7.93 -1.74 9.78
N LEU A 178 7.65 -1.99 8.52
CA LEU A 178 6.91 -1.11 7.63
C LEU A 178 5.68 -1.84 7.09
N ILE A 179 4.50 -1.27 7.26
CA ILE A 179 3.25 -1.74 6.65
C ILE A 179 2.86 -0.75 5.56
N VAL A 180 2.64 -1.25 4.35
CA VAL A 180 2.16 -0.46 3.21
C VAL A 180 0.74 -0.86 2.89
N GLY A 181 -0.22 0.05 3.10
CA GLY A 181 -1.59 -0.05 2.63
C GLY A 181 -1.73 0.53 1.24
N SER A 182 -2.02 -0.31 0.26
CA SER A 182 -2.11 0.08 -1.15
C SER A 182 -3.56 0.42 -1.52
N SER A 183 -3.84 1.69 -1.83
CA SER A 183 -5.20 2.14 -2.22
C SER A 183 -5.21 3.40 -3.07
N ASP A 184 -6.00 3.39 -4.14
CA ASP A 184 -6.59 4.60 -4.71
C ASP A 184 -7.91 4.94 -3.99
N LEU A 185 -8.42 6.15 -4.16
CA LEU A 185 -9.67 6.64 -3.53
C LEU A 185 -10.86 6.54 -4.52
N SER A 186 -11.67 7.59 -4.67
CA SER A 186 -12.85 7.56 -5.53
C SER A 186 -12.51 7.33 -7.00
N HIS A 187 -13.42 6.66 -7.73
CA HIS A 187 -13.20 6.26 -9.13
C HIS A 187 -14.25 6.83 -10.08
N PHE A 188 -13.77 7.45 -11.17
CA PHE A 188 -14.54 7.84 -12.35
C PHE A 188 -15.62 8.93 -12.15
N TYR A 189 -15.64 9.60 -11.00
CA TYR A 189 -16.47 10.78 -10.78
C TYR A 189 -15.89 12.04 -11.43
N ASN A 190 -16.73 13.06 -11.63
CA ASN A 190 -16.23 14.39 -11.95
C ASN A 190 -15.39 14.94 -10.78
N TYR A 191 -14.45 15.81 -11.11
CA TYR A 191 -13.43 16.34 -10.19
C TYR A 191 -13.99 16.88 -8.86
N ASN A 192 -15.12 17.60 -8.89
CA ASN A 192 -15.66 18.20 -7.67
C ASN A 192 -16.37 17.18 -6.78
N THR A 193 -17.04 16.19 -7.38
CA THR A 193 -17.64 15.09 -6.63
C THR A 193 -16.56 14.22 -6.00
N ALA A 194 -15.54 13.83 -6.78
CA ALA A 194 -14.39 13.07 -6.30
C ALA A 194 -13.74 13.76 -5.09
N LYS A 195 -13.43 15.05 -5.21
CA LYS A 195 -12.82 15.82 -4.10
C LYS A 195 -13.65 15.85 -2.83
N LYS A 196 -14.99 15.93 -2.93
CA LYS A 196 -15.86 15.97 -1.75
C LYS A 196 -15.89 14.61 -1.05
N MET A 197 -16.01 13.54 -1.82
CA MET A 197 -16.00 12.16 -1.32
C MET A 197 -14.64 11.82 -0.70
N ASP A 198 -13.55 12.08 -1.44
CA ASP A 198 -12.19 11.83 -0.99
C ASP A 198 -11.87 12.60 0.28
N ALA A 199 -12.34 13.85 0.43
CA ALA A 199 -12.10 14.65 1.63
C ALA A 199 -12.60 13.97 2.92
N VAL A 200 -13.66 13.16 2.86
CA VAL A 200 -14.14 12.38 3.99
C VAL A 200 -13.14 11.27 4.34
N ALA A 201 -12.68 10.51 3.35
CA ALA A 201 -11.64 9.49 3.54
C ALA A 201 -10.34 10.09 4.11
N LEU A 202 -9.94 11.27 3.61
CA LEU A 202 -8.74 11.98 4.06
C LEU A 202 -8.81 12.38 5.54
N GLU A 203 -9.97 12.76 6.06
CA GLU A 203 -10.13 13.07 7.48
C GLU A 203 -9.98 11.82 8.36
N TYR A 204 -10.47 10.66 7.93
CA TYR A 204 -10.22 9.40 8.63
C TYR A 204 -8.73 9.03 8.65
N LEU A 205 -8.03 9.18 7.51
CA LEU A 205 -6.58 8.94 7.45
C LEU A 205 -5.81 9.89 8.37
N LYS A 206 -6.15 11.18 8.36
CA LYS A 206 -5.53 12.22 9.17
C LYS A 206 -5.75 12.02 10.67
N ASN A 207 -6.89 11.45 11.06
CA ASN A 207 -7.21 11.17 12.46
C ASN A 207 -6.81 9.75 12.89
N GLY A 208 -6.27 8.95 11.96
CA GLY A 208 -5.96 7.54 12.20
C GLY A 208 -7.19 6.74 12.64
N ASP A 209 -8.35 7.01 12.06
CA ASP A 209 -9.64 6.41 12.40
C ASP A 209 -10.04 5.32 11.40
N ALA A 210 -9.59 4.09 11.67
CA ALA A 210 -9.90 2.94 10.83
C ALA A 210 -11.38 2.52 10.92
N ASP A 211 -12.00 2.62 12.09
CA ASP A 211 -13.37 2.16 12.29
C ASP A 211 -14.36 3.09 11.57
N GLY A 212 -14.14 4.41 11.66
CA GLY A 212 -14.90 5.40 10.89
C GLY A 212 -14.72 5.22 9.37
N LEU A 213 -13.49 4.99 8.91
CA LEU A 213 -13.22 4.70 7.50
C LEU A 213 -14.01 3.47 7.00
N LEU A 214 -13.93 2.35 7.73
CA LEU A 214 -14.61 1.11 7.36
C LEU A 214 -16.13 1.28 7.34
N GLN A 215 -16.69 1.98 8.33
CA GLN A 215 -18.12 2.27 8.38
C GLN A 215 -18.58 3.14 7.21
N SER A 216 -17.84 4.19 6.86
CA SER A 216 -18.18 5.05 5.73
C SER A 216 -18.03 4.33 4.38
N LEU A 217 -17.09 3.39 4.24
CA LEU A 217 -16.98 2.53 3.07
C LEU A 217 -18.21 1.62 2.93
N GLU A 218 -18.63 0.98 4.03
CA GLU A 218 -19.82 0.12 4.07
C GLU A 218 -21.11 0.88 3.72
N ASN A 219 -21.21 2.13 4.20
CA ASN A 219 -22.35 3.01 3.93
C ASN A 219 -22.31 3.68 2.54
N GLY A 220 -21.22 3.54 1.77
CA GLY A 220 -21.05 4.18 0.47
C GLY A 220 -20.83 5.70 0.52
N GLU A 221 -20.40 6.23 1.66
CA GLU A 221 -20.06 7.65 1.83
C GLU A 221 -18.68 7.97 1.24
N VAL A 222 -17.78 6.97 1.22
CA VAL A 222 -16.45 7.04 0.62
C VAL A 222 -16.24 5.85 -0.31
N GLU A 223 -15.37 6.02 -1.29
CA GLU A 223 -14.89 4.93 -2.13
C GLU A 223 -13.37 4.87 -2.07
N ALA A 224 -12.85 3.65 -1.90
CA ALA A 224 -11.43 3.34 -1.99
C ALA A 224 -11.27 1.87 -2.34
N CYS A 225 -10.57 1.56 -3.44
CA CYS A 225 -10.39 0.17 -3.89
C CYS A 225 -9.62 -0.68 -2.85
N GLY A 226 -8.71 -0.05 -2.10
CA GLY A 226 -7.95 -0.62 -1.00
C GLY A 226 -8.31 -0.04 0.37
N GLY A 227 -9.59 0.27 0.61
CA GLY A 227 -10.07 0.75 1.91
C GLY A 227 -9.74 -0.18 3.08
N GLY A 228 -9.83 -1.50 2.89
CA GLY A 228 -9.40 -2.51 3.85
C GLY A 228 -7.90 -2.45 4.15
N PRO A 229 -7.00 -2.48 3.14
CA PRO A 229 -5.57 -2.23 3.31
C PRO A 229 -5.22 -0.95 4.06
N MET A 230 -5.94 0.16 3.82
CA MET A 230 -5.76 1.40 4.59
C MET A 230 -6.13 1.18 6.07
N ALA A 231 -7.28 0.58 6.35
CA ALA A 231 -7.74 0.29 7.70
C ALA A 231 -6.80 -0.66 8.45
N VAL A 232 -6.32 -1.73 7.81
CA VAL A 232 -5.32 -2.67 8.37
C VAL A 232 -4.05 -1.93 8.76
N THR A 233 -3.58 -1.02 7.90
CA THR A 233 -2.38 -0.20 8.17
C THR A 233 -2.57 0.68 9.40
N ILE A 234 -3.71 1.37 9.50
CA ILE A 234 -4.06 2.22 10.66
C ILE A 234 -4.15 1.38 11.95
N LEU A 235 -4.89 0.27 11.92
CA LEU A 235 -5.12 -0.59 13.07
C LEU A 235 -3.81 -1.17 13.60
N ALA A 236 -2.98 -1.73 12.72
CA ALA A 236 -1.70 -2.31 13.09
C ALA A 236 -0.71 -1.24 13.59
N ALA A 237 -0.65 -0.07 12.96
CA ALA A 237 0.16 1.05 13.43
C ALA A 237 -0.26 1.50 14.85
N ARG A 238 -1.57 1.61 15.12
CA ARG A 238 -2.11 1.92 16.44
C ARG A 238 -1.69 0.89 17.49
N MET A 239 -1.79 -0.40 17.19
CA MET A 239 -1.32 -1.48 18.09
C MET A 239 0.18 -1.36 18.41
N MET A 240 0.98 -0.83 17.47
CA MET A 240 2.42 -0.58 17.62
C MET A 240 2.76 0.78 18.26
N LYS A 241 1.75 1.51 18.74
CA LYS A 241 1.86 2.86 19.30
C LYS A 241 2.39 3.90 18.30
N ALA A 242 2.17 3.67 17.01
CA ALA A 242 2.41 4.64 15.94
C ALA A 242 1.10 5.38 15.64
N ASP A 243 0.67 6.22 16.57
CA ASP A 243 -0.61 6.94 16.55
C ASP A 243 -0.51 8.34 15.91
N LYS A 244 0.69 8.80 15.56
CA LYS A 244 0.88 10.08 14.87
C LYS A 244 0.62 9.91 13.37
N ALA A 245 -0.60 10.23 12.97
CA ALA A 245 -1.01 10.23 11.57
C ALA A 245 -0.61 11.54 10.87
N HIS A 246 -0.04 11.40 9.67
CA HIS A 246 0.32 12.52 8.81
C HIS A 246 -0.23 12.29 7.41
N LEU A 247 -1.23 13.08 7.03
CA LEU A 247 -1.65 13.19 5.63
C LEU A 247 -0.65 14.08 4.88
N LEU A 248 -0.01 13.54 3.85
CA LEU A 248 1.15 14.15 3.20
C LEU A 248 0.76 14.83 1.88
N LYS A 249 -0.06 14.16 1.08
CA LYS A 249 -0.48 14.64 -0.22
C LYS A 249 -1.81 14.03 -0.61
N TYR A 250 -2.64 14.85 -1.24
CA TYR A 250 -3.79 14.42 -2.02
C TYR A 250 -3.70 15.06 -3.41
N ALA A 251 -4.13 14.32 -4.43
CA ALA A 251 -4.40 14.77 -5.79
C ALA A 251 -5.36 13.79 -6.46
N ASN A 252 -5.84 14.11 -7.65
CA ASN A 252 -6.51 13.13 -8.52
C ASN A 252 -5.95 13.17 -9.94
N SER A 253 -6.32 12.21 -10.78
CA SER A 253 -5.82 12.11 -12.17
C SER A 253 -6.04 13.40 -12.98
N GLY A 254 -7.08 14.17 -12.71
CA GLY A 254 -7.35 15.44 -13.38
C GLY A 254 -6.36 16.56 -13.04
N ASP A 255 -5.65 16.46 -11.91
CA ASP A 255 -4.54 17.36 -11.58
C ASP A 255 -3.29 17.08 -12.44
N VAL A 256 -3.22 15.90 -13.07
CA VAL A 256 -2.11 15.47 -13.93
C VAL A 256 -2.46 15.60 -15.41
N THR A 257 -3.63 15.10 -15.81
CA THR A 257 -4.05 15.03 -17.23
C THR A 257 -4.75 16.30 -17.71
N GLY A 258 -5.31 17.09 -16.79
CA GLY A 258 -6.19 18.21 -17.09
C GLY A 258 -7.65 17.81 -17.39
N ASP A 259 -7.95 16.53 -17.58
CA ASP A 259 -9.33 16.05 -17.73
C ASP A 259 -10.01 15.92 -16.37
N LYS A 260 -11.09 16.67 -16.18
CA LYS A 260 -11.81 16.79 -14.91
C LYS A 260 -13.19 16.12 -14.93
N ASN A 261 -13.54 15.42 -16.02
CA ASN A 261 -14.86 14.82 -16.18
C ASN A 261 -14.97 13.47 -15.48
N SER A 262 -13.88 12.71 -15.42
CA SER A 262 -13.83 11.39 -14.79
C SER A 262 -12.43 11.16 -14.23
N VAL A 263 -12.29 11.23 -12.90
CA VAL A 263 -10.99 11.21 -12.22
C VAL A 263 -10.88 10.06 -11.22
N VAL A 264 -9.64 9.71 -10.87
CA VAL A 264 -9.33 8.78 -9.77
C VAL A 264 -8.55 9.52 -8.70
N GLY A 265 -8.97 9.42 -7.44
CA GLY A 265 -8.35 10.07 -6.29
C GLY A 265 -7.12 9.32 -5.75
N TYR A 266 -6.11 10.06 -5.29
CA TYR A 266 -4.85 9.53 -4.76
C TYR A 266 -4.49 10.22 -3.45
N ALA A 267 -4.10 9.44 -2.45
CA ALA A 267 -3.63 9.97 -1.17
C ALA A 267 -2.34 9.27 -0.72
N ALA A 268 -1.49 10.05 -0.06
CA ALA A 268 -0.31 9.57 0.62
C ALA A 268 -0.37 9.98 2.09
N ALA A 269 -0.23 9.00 2.99
CA ALA A 269 -0.23 9.22 4.43
C ALA A 269 0.78 8.30 5.12
N VAL A 270 1.24 8.66 6.32
CA VAL A 270 2.10 7.83 7.16
C VAL A 270 1.67 7.87 8.62
N TYR A 271 2.06 6.83 9.35
CA TYR A 271 1.81 6.67 10.78
C TYR A 271 3.14 6.43 11.50
N CYS A 272 3.46 7.30 12.46
CA CYS A 272 4.75 7.34 13.13
C CYS A 272 4.62 7.11 14.65
N ARG A 273 5.64 6.50 15.25
CA ARG A 273 5.83 6.42 16.71
C ARG A 273 6.96 7.31 17.18
#